data_AF-A0A2N0QI01-F1
#
_entry.id   AF-A0A2N0QI01-F1
#
_cell.length_a   1.000
_cell.length_b   1.000
_cell.length_c   1.000
_cell.angle_alpha   90.00
_cell.angle_beta   90.00
_cell.angle_gamma   90.00
#
_symmetry.space_group_name_H-M   'P 1'
#
loop_
_entity.id
_entity.type
_entity.pdbx_description
1 polymer ?
#
loop_
_entity_poly.entity_id
_entity_poly.type
_entity_poly.pdbx_seq_one_letter_code
_entity_poly.pdbx_strand_id
1 'polypeptide(L)'
;MHRDVDYVVQDGEIVIVDSFTGRLMKGRRYSDGLHQAIEAKEGVEIQNESMTMATITCQNYFRMYEKLSGMTGTAKTEEEEFRNIYNMQVVVIPTNRPIAREDRPDLIFATMEGKFKAVAADIAERHKKGQPVLVGTVAIETSEIISNLLDKHKIPHNVLNAKNHEHEAEIIADAGKKGSVTIATNMAGRGTDIKLGEG
;
A
#
# COMPACT_ATOMS: atom_id res chain seq x y z
N MET A 1 5.42 28.44 19.50
CA MET A 1 6.30 27.52 20.25
C MET A 1 6.22 27.84 21.74
N HIS A 2 5.16 27.33 22.34
CA HIS A 2 4.85 27.41 23.76
C HIS A 2 5.18 26.07 24.41
N ARG A 3 5.98 26.13 25.46
CA ARG A 3 6.28 24.98 26.31
C ARG A 3 4.98 24.46 26.94
N ASP A 4 4.87 23.15 27.07
CA ASP A 4 3.72 22.40 27.61
C ASP A 4 2.45 22.46 26.75
N VAL A 5 2.53 23.04 25.55
CA VAL A 5 1.45 23.06 24.54
C VAL A 5 1.95 22.50 23.21
N ASP A 6 3.01 23.09 22.65
CA ASP A 6 3.57 22.70 21.35
C ASP A 6 4.69 21.64 21.49
N TYR A 7 5.35 21.61 22.66
CA TYR A 7 6.43 20.69 23.00
C TYR A 7 6.61 20.60 24.52
N VAL A 8 7.26 19.52 24.98
CA VAL A 8 7.73 19.37 26.36
C VAL A 8 9.22 19.08 26.38
N VAL A 9 9.87 19.36 27.51
CA VAL A 9 11.27 18.97 27.75
C VAL A 9 11.27 17.70 28.59
N GLN A 10 11.78 16.60 28.04
CA GLN A 10 11.83 15.31 28.73
C GLN A 10 13.21 14.68 28.54
N ASP A 11 13.82 14.21 29.63
CA ASP A 11 15.14 13.55 29.63
C ASP A 11 16.25 14.38 28.95
N GLY A 12 16.13 15.72 28.98
CA GLY A 12 17.07 16.60 28.30
C GLY A 12 16.90 16.62 26.79
N GLU A 13 15.70 16.34 26.27
CA GLU A 13 15.35 16.46 24.85
C GLU A 13 14.03 17.20 24.66
N ILE A 14 13.87 17.85 23.50
CA ILE A 14 12.60 18.46 23.10
C ILE A 14 11.71 17.40 22.45
N VAL A 15 10.56 17.13 23.08
CA VAL A 15 9.57 16.19 22.55
C VAL A 15 8.34 16.94 22.08
N ILE A 16 7.98 16.77 20.81
CA ILE A 16 6.84 17.47 20.20
C ILE A 16 5.53 16.90 20.76
N VAL A 17 4.58 17.79 21.08
CA VAL A 17 3.22 17.42 21.44
C VAL A 17 2.33 17.52 20.20
N ASP A 18 1.61 16.46 19.87
CA ASP A 18 0.58 16.50 18.83
C ASP A 18 -0.58 17.41 19.28
N SER A 19 -0.85 18.47 18.52
CA SER A 19 -1.88 19.46 18.82
C SER A 19 -3.31 18.91 18.81
N PHE A 20 -3.55 17.77 18.16
CA PHE A 20 -4.87 17.13 18.09
C PHE A 20 -5.07 16.09 19.20
N THR A 21 -4.03 15.33 19.52
CA THR A 21 -4.16 14.17 20.42
C THR A 21 -3.51 14.37 21.78
N GLY A 22 -2.68 15.40 21.95
CA GLY A 22 -1.87 15.63 23.15
C GLY A 22 -0.76 14.60 23.35
N ARG A 23 -0.54 13.69 22.38
CA ARG A 23 0.46 12.63 22.48
C ARG A 23 1.86 13.16 22.20
N LEU A 24 2.83 12.58 22.91
CA LEU A 24 4.25 12.85 22.72
C LEU A 24 4.77 12.14 21.46
N MET A 25 5.27 12.90 20.50
CA MET A 25 5.83 12.41 19.24
C MET A 25 7.36 12.25 19.33
N LYS A 26 7.78 11.19 20.01
CA LYS A 26 9.22 10.85 20.15
C LYS A 26 9.87 10.59 18.78
N GLY A 27 11.08 11.09 18.59
CA GLY A 27 11.86 10.93 17.35
C GLY A 27 11.46 11.89 16.21
N ARG A 28 10.46 12.76 16.40
CA ARG A 28 10.15 13.83 15.45
C ARG A 28 10.85 15.13 15.85
N ARG A 29 11.39 15.84 14.85
CA ARG A 29 12.00 17.16 15.01
C ARG A 29 11.30 18.19 14.12
N TYR A 30 11.34 19.45 14.53
CA TYR A 30 10.93 20.57 13.67
C TYR A 30 12.04 20.85 12.64
N SER A 31 11.66 21.24 11.43
CA SER A 31 12.61 21.50 10.33
C SER A 31 13.12 22.95 10.34
N ASP A 32 14.04 23.27 9.43
CA ASP A 32 14.56 24.63 9.16
C ASP A 32 15.15 25.33 10.40
N GLY A 33 15.93 24.60 11.19
CA GLY A 33 16.55 25.14 12.41
C GLY A 33 15.60 25.44 13.58
N LEU A 34 14.28 25.28 13.42
CA LEU A 34 13.30 25.62 14.45
C LEU A 34 13.45 24.75 15.71
N HIS A 35 13.82 23.48 15.55
CA HIS A 35 13.98 22.57 16.68
C HIS A 35 15.21 22.96 17.52
N GLN A 36 16.31 23.32 16.87
CA GLN A 36 17.53 23.81 17.49
C GLN A 36 17.32 25.15 18.20
N ALA A 37 16.48 26.03 17.62
CA ALA A 37 16.10 27.27 18.28
C ALA A 37 15.31 27.02 19.58
N ILE A 38 14.48 25.97 19.64
CA ILE A 38 13.78 25.56 20.85
C ILE A 38 14.74 24.90 21.85
N GLU A 39 15.63 24.01 21.40
CA GLU A 39 16.69 23.42 22.23
C GLU A 39 17.52 24.52 22.91
N ALA A 40 17.94 25.54 22.14
CA ALA A 40 18.67 26.70 22.64
C ALA A 40 17.84 27.55 23.62
N LYS A 41 16.55 27.77 23.32
CA LYS A 41 15.63 28.52 24.20
C LYS A 41 15.45 27.83 25.56
N GLU A 42 15.38 26.50 25.57
CA GLU A 42 15.15 25.71 26.79
C GLU A 42 16.45 25.29 27.49
N GLY A 43 17.62 25.67 26.96
CA GLY A 43 18.93 25.34 27.53
C GLY A 43 19.30 23.86 27.45
N VAL A 44 18.76 23.17 26.47
CA VAL A 44 18.99 21.74 26.19
C VAL A 44 20.19 21.58 25.25
N GLU A 45 20.85 20.41 25.28
CA GLU A 45 21.94 20.11 24.33
C GLU A 45 21.42 20.24 22.89
N ILE A 46 22.03 21.15 22.14
CA ILE A 46 21.65 21.41 20.75
C ILE A 46 22.18 20.27 19.89
N GLN A 47 21.27 19.47 19.38
CA GLN A 47 21.62 18.36 18.51
C GLN A 47 21.84 18.89 17.09
N ASN A 48 22.90 18.42 16.44
CA ASN A 48 23.24 18.82 15.07
C ASN A 48 22.03 18.69 14.13
N GLU A 49 21.90 19.63 13.21
CA GLU A 49 20.87 19.56 12.18
C GLU A 49 21.13 18.37 11.25
N SER A 50 20.06 17.61 10.97
CA SER A 50 20.12 16.60 9.92
C SER A 50 20.16 17.34 8.59
N MET A 51 21.35 17.49 8.02
CA MET A 51 21.55 18.15 6.74
C MET A 51 21.38 17.14 5.60
N THR A 52 20.56 17.50 4.61
CA THR A 52 20.45 16.70 3.38
C THR A 52 21.67 16.94 2.49
N MET A 53 22.55 15.96 2.37
CA MET A 53 23.79 16.07 1.58
C MET A 53 23.56 16.00 0.07
N ALA A 54 22.58 15.20 -0.37
CA ALA A 54 22.24 15.02 -1.77
C ALA A 54 20.76 14.63 -1.92
N THR A 55 20.12 15.15 -2.96
CA THR A 55 18.72 14.87 -3.30
C THR A 55 18.57 14.73 -4.79
N ILE A 56 17.81 13.74 -5.23
CA ILE A 56 17.32 13.62 -6.61
C ILE A 56 15.92 13.03 -6.61
N THR A 57 15.06 13.51 -7.50
CA THR A 57 13.74 12.90 -7.71
C THR A 57 13.87 11.67 -8.61
N CYS A 58 12.99 10.69 -8.48
CA CYS A 58 12.98 9.53 -9.39
C CYS A 58 12.89 9.96 -10.85
N GLN A 59 12.10 11.01 -11.14
CA GLN A 59 11.98 11.60 -12.47
C GLN A 59 13.34 12.03 -13.01
N ASN A 60 14.08 12.87 -12.26
CA ASN A 60 15.38 13.38 -12.69
C ASN A 60 16.43 12.27 -12.76
N TYR A 61 16.38 11.32 -11.81
CA TYR A 61 17.29 10.18 -11.80
C TYR A 61 17.17 9.34 -13.08
N PHE A 62 15.96 8.99 -13.51
CA PHE A 62 15.76 8.22 -14.74
C PHE A 62 16.07 9.02 -16.00
N ARG A 63 15.92 10.34 -15.99
CA ARG A 63 16.29 11.21 -17.12
C ARG A 63 17.81 11.30 -17.36
N MET A 64 18.63 10.86 -16.40
CA MET A 64 20.09 10.82 -16.57
C MET A 64 20.57 9.65 -17.44
N TYR A 65 19.72 8.65 -17.71
CA TYR A 65 20.08 7.51 -18.54
C TYR A 65 20.08 7.91 -20.02
N GLU A 66 21.13 7.53 -20.76
CA GLU A 66 21.22 7.77 -22.20
C GLU A 66 20.06 7.12 -22.97
N LYS A 67 19.60 5.95 -22.48
CA LYS A 67 18.47 5.21 -23.04
C LYS A 67 17.56 4.75 -21.91
N LEU A 68 16.28 5.10 -22.02
CA LEU A 68 15.25 4.72 -21.07
C LEU A 68 14.14 3.91 -21.76
N SER A 69 13.75 2.81 -21.13
CA SER A 69 12.67 1.93 -21.58
C SER A 69 11.99 1.29 -20.37
N GLY A 70 10.72 0.91 -20.51
CA GLY A 70 9.96 0.27 -19.43
C GLY A 70 8.83 -0.60 -19.98
N MET A 71 8.26 -1.44 -19.10
CA MET A 71 7.16 -2.34 -19.42
C MET A 71 6.14 -2.34 -18.28
N THR A 72 4.86 -2.34 -18.64
CA THR A 72 3.72 -2.45 -17.70
C THR A 72 2.45 -2.80 -18.48
N GLY A 73 1.45 -3.38 -17.79
CA GLY A 73 0.15 -3.69 -18.38
C GLY A 73 -0.80 -2.50 -18.52
N THR A 74 -0.49 -1.33 -17.92
CA THR A 74 -1.44 -0.22 -17.76
C THR A 74 -0.94 1.15 -18.21
N ALA A 75 0.19 1.24 -18.95
CA ALA A 75 0.80 2.54 -19.28
C ALA A 75 -0.02 3.42 -20.23
N LYS A 76 -1.01 2.88 -20.94
CA LYS A 76 -1.68 3.62 -22.02
C LYS A 76 -2.45 4.85 -21.52
N THR A 77 -2.98 4.81 -20.30
CA THR A 77 -3.69 5.95 -19.70
C THR A 77 -2.73 7.10 -19.37
N GLU A 78 -1.49 6.78 -19.01
CA GLU A 78 -0.46 7.74 -18.60
C GLU A 78 0.51 8.10 -19.74
N GLU A 79 0.16 7.84 -21.00
CA GLU A 79 1.06 8.07 -22.15
C GLU A 79 1.55 9.51 -22.22
N GLU A 80 0.65 10.47 -21.96
CA GLU A 80 0.99 11.89 -21.99
C GLU A 80 2.05 12.25 -20.94
N GLU A 81 1.93 11.70 -19.72
CA GLU A 81 2.91 11.89 -18.67
C GLU A 81 4.27 11.27 -19.04
N PHE A 82 4.27 10.03 -19.56
CA PHE A 82 5.49 9.37 -20.04
C PHE A 82 6.19 10.16 -21.14
N ARG A 83 5.43 10.74 -22.07
CA ARG A 83 5.98 11.57 -23.14
C ARG A 83 6.53 12.89 -22.61
N ASN A 84 5.79 13.59 -21.75
CA ASN A 84 6.16 14.92 -21.27
C ASN A 84 7.34 14.89 -20.29
N ILE A 85 7.40 13.87 -19.43
CA ILE A 85 8.45 13.78 -18.39
C ILE A 85 9.68 13.05 -18.91
N TYR A 86 9.49 11.95 -19.65
CA TYR A 86 10.57 11.02 -20.01
C TYR A 86 10.84 10.92 -21.51
N ASN A 87 10.07 11.63 -22.36
CA ASN A 87 10.10 11.47 -23.81
C ASN A 87 9.91 10.01 -24.27
N MET A 88 9.10 9.25 -23.52
CA MET A 88 8.81 7.85 -23.80
C MET A 88 7.48 7.72 -24.55
N GLN A 89 7.45 6.87 -25.57
CA GLN A 89 6.23 6.49 -26.26
C GLN A 89 5.65 5.22 -25.64
N VAL A 90 4.32 5.14 -25.54
CA VAL A 90 3.64 3.95 -25.05
C VAL A 90 3.05 3.17 -26.22
N VAL A 91 3.60 1.96 -26.44
CA VAL A 91 3.12 1.04 -27.47
C VAL A 91 2.31 -0.07 -26.83
N VAL A 92 1.06 -0.25 -27.27
CA VAL A 92 0.20 -1.34 -26.80
C VAL A 92 0.55 -2.60 -27.58
N ILE A 93 1.18 -3.56 -26.90
CA ILE A 93 1.49 -4.86 -27.48
C ILE A 93 0.24 -5.75 -27.41
N PRO A 94 -0.19 -6.39 -28.51
CA PRO A 94 -1.31 -7.32 -28.49
C PRO A 94 -1.09 -8.48 -27.51
N THR A 95 -2.17 -8.96 -26.89
CA THR A 95 -2.11 -10.13 -26.01
C THR A 95 -1.89 -11.41 -26.82
N ASN A 96 -1.20 -12.39 -26.22
CA ASN A 96 -0.97 -13.70 -26.85
C ASN A 96 -2.28 -14.48 -27.10
N ARG A 97 -3.33 -14.21 -26.30
CA ARG A 97 -4.66 -14.79 -26.45
C ARG A 97 -5.72 -13.70 -26.28
N PRO A 98 -6.91 -13.84 -26.91
CA PRO A 98 -8.04 -12.96 -26.64
C PRO A 98 -8.40 -12.95 -25.15
N ILE A 99 -8.71 -11.77 -24.61
CA ILE A 99 -9.12 -11.61 -23.22
C ILE A 99 -10.57 -12.09 -23.10
N ALA A 100 -10.80 -13.09 -22.24
CA ALA A 100 -12.13 -13.64 -21.93
C ALA A 100 -12.62 -13.24 -20.53
N ARG A 101 -11.95 -12.30 -19.86
CA ARG A 101 -12.31 -11.83 -18.52
C ARG A 101 -13.59 -10.99 -18.60
N GLU A 102 -14.55 -11.29 -17.73
CA GLU A 102 -15.77 -10.49 -17.56
C GLU A 102 -15.57 -9.47 -16.43
N ASP A 103 -15.40 -8.20 -16.80
CA ASP A 103 -15.35 -7.09 -15.84
C ASP A 103 -16.79 -6.63 -15.52
N ARG A 104 -17.23 -6.91 -14.29
CA ARG A 104 -18.58 -6.58 -13.81
C ARG A 104 -18.64 -5.14 -13.26
N PRO A 105 -19.81 -4.47 -13.34
CA PRO A 105 -19.97 -3.12 -12.79
C PRO A 105 -19.83 -3.11 -11.26
N ASP A 106 -19.46 -1.95 -10.74
CA ASP A 106 -19.29 -1.75 -9.30
C ASP A 106 -20.62 -1.89 -8.53
N LEU A 107 -20.53 -2.47 -7.33
CA LEU A 107 -21.63 -2.53 -6.37
C LEU A 107 -21.40 -1.53 -5.24
N ILE A 108 -22.32 -0.56 -5.12
CA ILE A 108 -22.24 0.51 -4.12
C ILE A 108 -23.22 0.21 -2.98
N PHE A 109 -22.76 0.35 -1.75
CA PHE A 109 -23.53 0.07 -0.55
C PHE A 109 -23.61 1.31 0.35
N ALA A 110 -24.74 1.48 1.03
CA ALA A 110 -24.97 2.62 1.92
C ALA A 110 -24.05 2.62 3.15
N THR A 111 -23.64 1.43 3.62
CA THR A 111 -22.78 1.29 4.81
C THR A 111 -21.62 0.34 4.54
N MET A 112 -20.50 0.57 5.25
CA MET A 112 -19.33 -0.30 5.19
C MET A 112 -19.64 -1.71 5.70
N GLU A 113 -20.46 -1.84 6.74
CA GLU A 113 -20.90 -3.14 7.25
C GLU A 113 -21.72 -3.91 6.20
N GLY A 114 -22.65 -3.22 5.51
CA GLY A 114 -23.43 -3.81 4.42
C GLY A 114 -22.54 -4.29 3.29
N LYS A 115 -21.54 -3.49 2.90
CA LYS A 115 -20.53 -3.85 1.90
C LYS A 115 -19.78 -5.12 2.30
N PHE A 116 -19.24 -5.18 3.52
CA PHE A 116 -18.43 -6.33 3.95
C PHE A 116 -19.24 -7.61 4.10
N LYS A 117 -20.50 -7.52 4.56
CA LYS A 117 -21.41 -8.67 4.59
C LYS A 117 -21.71 -9.19 3.18
N ALA A 118 -21.96 -8.29 2.23
CA ALA A 118 -22.19 -8.66 0.83
C ALA A 118 -20.96 -9.32 0.19
N VAL A 119 -19.77 -8.76 0.44
CA VAL A 119 -18.49 -9.36 0.00
C VAL A 119 -18.29 -10.75 0.57
N ALA A 120 -18.47 -10.94 1.89
CA ALA A 120 -18.34 -12.25 2.53
C ALA A 120 -19.34 -13.28 1.98
N ALA A 121 -20.57 -12.86 1.68
CA ALA A 121 -21.58 -13.73 1.08
C ALA A 121 -21.22 -14.14 -0.36
N ASP A 122 -20.73 -13.22 -1.20
CA ASP A 122 -20.26 -13.56 -2.56
C ASP A 122 -19.07 -14.51 -2.54
N ILE A 123 -18.10 -14.28 -1.63
CA ILE A 123 -16.97 -15.19 -1.43
C ILE A 123 -17.47 -16.57 -1.01
N ALA A 124 -18.42 -16.66 -0.08
CA ALA A 124 -18.97 -17.93 0.37
C ALA A 124 -19.65 -18.71 -0.77
N GLU A 125 -20.41 -18.03 -1.63
CA GLU A 125 -21.07 -18.65 -2.78
C GLU A 125 -20.04 -19.20 -3.79
N ARG A 126 -19.02 -18.41 -4.10
CA ARG A 126 -17.95 -18.80 -5.04
C ARG A 126 -17.08 -19.92 -4.50
N HIS A 127 -16.69 -19.82 -3.24
CA HIS A 127 -15.94 -20.85 -2.53
C HIS A 127 -16.70 -22.18 -2.52
N LYS A 128 -18.02 -22.17 -2.25
CA LYS A 128 -18.87 -23.37 -2.31
C LYS A 128 -18.91 -24.01 -3.70
N LYS A 129 -18.81 -23.21 -4.78
CA LYS A 129 -18.69 -23.68 -6.16
C LYS A 129 -17.26 -24.13 -6.52
N GLY A 130 -16.29 -23.91 -5.64
CA GLY A 130 -14.87 -24.21 -5.87
C GLY A 130 -14.12 -23.17 -6.70
N GLN A 131 -14.72 -22.01 -6.98
CA GLN A 131 -14.05 -20.95 -7.74
C GLN A 131 -12.98 -20.29 -6.86
N PRO A 132 -11.72 -20.13 -7.32
CA PRO A 132 -10.71 -19.36 -6.60
C PRO A 132 -11.08 -17.87 -6.54
N VAL A 133 -10.80 -17.22 -5.40
CA VAL A 133 -11.16 -15.82 -5.15
C VAL A 133 -9.96 -15.03 -4.61
N LEU A 134 -9.65 -13.90 -5.24
CA LEU A 134 -8.70 -12.90 -4.74
C LEU A 134 -9.47 -11.65 -4.32
N VAL A 135 -9.25 -11.20 -3.08
CA VAL A 135 -9.90 -10.02 -2.50
C VAL A 135 -8.85 -8.94 -2.25
N GLY A 136 -8.99 -7.79 -2.93
CA GLY A 136 -8.12 -6.63 -2.71
C GLY A 136 -8.66 -5.72 -1.61
N THR A 137 -7.82 -5.32 -0.66
CA THR A 137 -8.12 -4.29 0.34
C THR A 137 -7.07 -3.18 0.33
N VAL A 138 -7.40 -1.99 0.83
CA VAL A 138 -6.45 -0.85 0.88
C VAL A 138 -5.64 -0.83 2.18
N ALA A 139 -6.19 -1.41 3.25
CA ALA A 139 -5.62 -1.31 4.59
C ALA A 139 -5.65 -2.67 5.29
N ILE A 140 -4.67 -2.92 6.16
CA ILE A 140 -4.54 -4.19 6.90
C ILE A 140 -5.76 -4.40 7.78
N GLU A 141 -6.26 -3.35 8.43
CA GLU A 141 -7.45 -3.38 9.27
C GLU A 141 -8.68 -3.86 8.49
N THR A 142 -8.79 -3.48 7.20
CA THR A 142 -9.88 -3.93 6.34
C THR A 142 -9.74 -5.42 6.00
N SER A 143 -8.51 -5.91 5.77
CA SER A 143 -8.26 -7.34 5.58
C SER A 143 -8.66 -8.15 6.81
N GLU A 144 -8.32 -7.68 8.01
CA GLU A 144 -8.68 -8.33 9.27
C GLU A 144 -10.20 -8.39 9.46
N ILE A 145 -10.93 -7.31 9.13
CA ILE A 145 -12.40 -7.31 9.20
C ILE A 145 -13.00 -8.38 8.28
N ILE A 146 -12.51 -8.47 7.03
CA ILE A 146 -12.99 -9.46 6.06
C ILE A 146 -12.60 -10.87 6.50
N SER A 147 -11.36 -11.07 6.95
CA SER A 147 -10.84 -12.33 7.47
C SER A 147 -11.71 -12.88 8.61
N ASN A 148 -12.00 -12.05 9.61
CA ASN A 148 -12.90 -12.40 10.71
C ASN A 148 -14.33 -12.76 10.25
N LEU A 149 -14.82 -12.13 9.18
CA LEU A 149 -16.11 -12.49 8.60
C LEU A 149 -16.05 -13.85 7.89
N LEU A 150 -14.97 -14.15 7.18
CA LEU A 150 -14.78 -15.45 6.53
C LEU A 150 -14.62 -16.59 7.55
N ASP A 151 -13.94 -16.35 8.68
CA ASP A 151 -13.82 -17.31 9.77
C ASP A 151 -15.19 -17.70 10.35
N LYS A 152 -16.07 -16.70 10.54
CA LYS A 152 -17.46 -16.95 10.97
C LYS A 152 -18.24 -17.82 9.98
N HIS A 153 -17.91 -17.73 8.70
CA HIS A 153 -18.48 -18.56 7.63
C HIS A 153 -17.71 -19.88 7.43
N LYS A 154 -16.65 -20.13 8.21
CA LYS A 154 -15.77 -21.32 8.12
C LYS A 154 -15.14 -21.48 6.74
N ILE A 155 -14.70 -20.38 6.13
CA ILE A 155 -14.03 -20.36 4.82
C ILE A 155 -12.52 -20.25 5.04
N PRO A 156 -11.73 -21.29 4.71
CA PRO A 156 -10.28 -21.23 4.74
C PRO A 156 -9.79 -20.13 3.79
N HIS A 157 -8.89 -19.28 4.27
CA HIS A 157 -8.36 -18.18 3.48
C HIS A 157 -6.96 -17.79 3.94
N ASN A 158 -6.20 -17.13 3.07
CA ASN A 158 -4.90 -16.56 3.39
C ASN A 158 -4.96 -15.03 3.37
N VAL A 159 -4.16 -14.37 4.21
CA VAL A 159 -4.05 -12.90 4.25
C VAL A 159 -2.61 -12.48 3.96
N LEU A 160 -2.44 -11.59 2.98
CA LEU A 160 -1.14 -11.06 2.55
C LEU A 160 -1.08 -9.57 2.89
N ASN A 161 -0.06 -9.17 3.65
CA ASN A 161 0.07 -7.83 4.23
C ASN A 161 1.33 -7.08 3.77
N ALA A 162 2.00 -7.56 2.72
CA ALA A 162 3.22 -6.99 2.14
C ALA A 162 4.40 -6.89 3.13
N LYS A 163 4.44 -7.74 4.17
CA LYS A 163 5.55 -7.78 5.13
C LYS A 163 6.62 -8.80 4.77
N ASN A 164 6.25 -9.91 4.11
CA ASN A 164 7.18 -10.98 3.78
C ASN A 164 7.01 -11.45 2.33
N HIS A 165 7.76 -10.82 1.43
CA HIS A 165 7.59 -11.00 -0.01
C HIS A 165 7.85 -12.44 -0.51
N GLU A 166 8.81 -13.17 0.06
CA GLU A 166 9.13 -14.53 -0.39
C GLU A 166 8.00 -15.51 -0.06
N HIS A 167 7.53 -15.50 1.20
CA HIS A 167 6.43 -16.37 1.62
C HIS A 167 5.10 -15.99 0.97
N GLU A 168 4.85 -14.69 0.75
CA GLU A 168 3.65 -14.23 0.04
C GLU A 168 3.62 -14.70 -1.42
N ALA A 169 4.78 -14.81 -2.07
CA ALA A 169 4.87 -15.33 -3.44
C ALA A 169 4.43 -16.80 -3.53
N GLU A 170 4.80 -17.63 -2.54
CA GLU A 170 4.36 -19.03 -2.46
C GLU A 170 2.83 -19.13 -2.31
N ILE A 171 2.25 -18.30 -1.45
CA ILE A 171 0.79 -18.28 -1.23
C ILE A 171 0.06 -17.82 -2.51
N ILE A 172 0.57 -16.79 -3.19
CA ILE A 172 -0.02 -16.27 -4.44
C ILE A 172 0.06 -17.29 -5.57
N ALA A 173 1.16 -18.05 -5.68
CA ALA A 173 1.29 -19.10 -6.69
C ALA A 173 0.18 -20.16 -6.56
N ASP A 174 -0.31 -20.39 -5.33
CA ASP A 174 -1.38 -21.32 -5.00
C ASP A 174 -2.79 -20.68 -5.00
N ALA A 175 -2.91 -19.38 -5.19
CA ALA A 175 -4.20 -18.66 -5.14
C ALA A 175 -5.17 -19.07 -6.26
N GLY A 176 -4.69 -19.68 -7.34
CA GLY A 176 -5.52 -20.16 -8.44
C GLY A 176 -6.04 -21.59 -8.29
N LYS A 177 -5.73 -22.27 -7.18
CA LYS A 177 -6.24 -23.63 -6.89
C LYS A 177 -7.73 -23.60 -6.55
N LYS A 178 -8.44 -24.70 -6.88
CA LYS A 178 -9.87 -24.85 -6.62
C LYS A 178 -10.21 -24.58 -5.15
N GLY A 179 -11.15 -23.66 -4.91
CA GLY A 179 -11.59 -23.25 -3.58
C GLY A 179 -10.60 -22.38 -2.79
N SER A 180 -9.50 -21.92 -3.40
CA SER A 180 -8.58 -21.01 -2.72
C SER A 180 -9.19 -19.62 -2.53
N VAL A 181 -9.04 -19.05 -1.34
CA VAL A 181 -9.44 -17.68 -1.03
C VAL A 181 -8.23 -16.92 -0.49
N THR A 182 -7.88 -15.83 -1.14
CA THR A 182 -6.72 -15.01 -0.77
C THR A 182 -7.13 -13.56 -0.62
N ILE A 183 -6.80 -12.94 0.51
CA ILE A 183 -6.98 -11.51 0.79
C ILE A 183 -5.62 -10.83 0.64
N ALA A 184 -5.53 -9.85 -0.24
CA ALA A 184 -4.31 -9.09 -0.51
C ALA A 184 -4.51 -7.61 -0.15
N THR A 185 -3.68 -7.10 0.76
CA THR A 185 -3.64 -5.67 1.07
C THR A 185 -2.76 -4.92 0.08
N ASN A 186 -3.28 -3.85 -0.51
CA ASN A 186 -2.63 -3.00 -1.51
C ASN A 186 -2.08 -3.83 -2.68
N MET A 187 -0.75 -3.84 -2.84
CA MET A 187 -0.04 -4.54 -3.89
C MET A 187 0.66 -5.80 -3.37
N ALA A 188 0.21 -6.38 -2.26
CA ALA A 188 0.74 -7.67 -1.79
C ALA A 188 0.61 -8.73 -2.90
N GLY A 189 1.68 -9.49 -3.13
CA GLY A 189 1.72 -10.45 -4.23
C GLY A 189 2.03 -9.89 -5.62
N ARG A 190 2.35 -8.59 -5.75
CA ARG A 190 2.72 -8.01 -7.04
C ARG A 190 3.98 -8.67 -7.60
N GLY A 191 3.92 -9.09 -8.85
CA GLY A 191 5.04 -9.70 -9.58
C GLY A 191 4.97 -11.23 -9.67
N THR A 192 4.03 -11.86 -8.98
CA THR A 192 3.78 -13.31 -9.07
C THR A 192 2.48 -13.59 -9.82
N ASP A 193 2.56 -14.37 -10.90
CA ASP A 193 1.38 -14.77 -11.68
C ASP A 193 0.51 -15.78 -10.93
N ILE A 194 -0.80 -15.54 -10.87
CA ILE A 194 -1.77 -16.50 -10.36
C ILE A 194 -2.14 -17.46 -11.50
N LYS A 195 -1.52 -18.63 -11.52
CA LYS A 195 -1.89 -19.70 -12.45
C LYS A 195 -3.10 -20.45 -11.91
N LEU A 196 -4.09 -20.69 -12.77
CA LEU A 196 -5.18 -21.58 -12.43
C LEU A 196 -4.62 -23.00 -12.26
N GLY A 197 -4.99 -23.67 -11.17
CA GLY A 197 -4.57 -25.05 -10.91
C GLY A 197 -5.15 -26.03 -11.94
N GLU A 198 -4.78 -27.30 -11.83
CA GLU A 198 -5.43 -28.36 -12.61
C GLU A 198 -6.93 -28.39 -12.26
N GLY A 199 -7.75 -28.14 -13.27
CA GLY A 199 -9.21 -28.21 -13.24
C GLY A 199 -9.70 -29.12 -14.36
#